data_AF-A0A379F2D9-F1
#
_entry.id   AF-A0A379F2D9-F1
#
_cell.length_a   1.000
_cell.length_b   1.000
_cell.length_c   1.000
_cell.angle_alpha   90.00
_cell.angle_beta   90.00
_cell.angle_gamma   90.00
#
_symmetry.space_group_name_H-M   'P 1'
#
loop_
_entity.id
_entity.type
_entity.pdbx_description
1 polymer ?
#
loop_
_entity_poly.entity_id
_entity_poly.type
_entity_poly.pdbx_seq_one_letter_code
_entity_poly.pdbx_strand_id
1 'polypeptide(L)'
;MNKHFKRGLISMSLWILFVIVVWGSYLYITKRPFSYFIDEETGGFISATFFLSWALIWFGIGQHYSKDYDIKRNIFEQKNQGIDTKYLNLMFRKIYFANFAKTLSSLFFISVPFYLAANVRDLPSLKDCIIIGLLMLLSITSYLYYKKNKEKI
;
A
#
# COMPACT_ATOMS: atom_id res chain seq x y z
N MET A 1 21.44 7.64 -12.32
CA MET A 1 20.20 7.98 -11.61
C MET A 1 20.27 7.44 -10.18
N ASN A 2 19.99 8.26 -9.16
CA ASN A 2 20.04 7.85 -7.74
C ASN A 2 19.11 6.64 -7.49
N LYS A 3 19.59 5.61 -6.77
CA LYS A 3 18.80 4.40 -6.49
C LYS A 3 17.45 4.71 -5.83
N HIS A 4 17.40 5.68 -4.93
CA HIS A 4 16.18 6.08 -4.24
C HIS A 4 15.21 6.79 -5.18
N PHE A 5 15.75 7.60 -6.10
CA PHE A 5 14.96 8.23 -7.15
C PHE A 5 14.34 7.17 -8.08
N LYS A 6 15.13 6.15 -8.48
CA LYS A 6 14.63 4.99 -9.25
C LYS A 6 13.51 4.26 -8.51
N ARG A 7 13.63 4.05 -7.20
CA ARG A 7 12.59 3.42 -6.37
C ARG A 7 11.33 4.28 -6.26
N GLY A 8 11.49 5.61 -6.19
CA GLY A 8 10.37 6.55 -6.29
C GLY A 8 9.63 6.41 -7.62
N LEU A 9 10.35 6.39 -8.76
CA LEU A 9 9.74 6.19 -10.07
C LEU A 9 8.99 4.86 -10.16
N ILE A 10 9.59 3.76 -9.67
CA ILE A 10 8.93 2.44 -9.67
C ILE A 10 7.63 2.49 -8.86
N SER A 11 7.65 3.10 -7.67
CA SER A 11 6.46 3.27 -6.81
C SER A 11 5.36 4.05 -7.54
N MET A 12 5.71 5.17 -8.15
CA MET A 12 4.80 5.99 -8.95
C MET A 12 4.22 5.20 -10.14
N SER A 13 5.05 4.50 -10.90
CA SER A 13 4.61 3.71 -12.06
C SER A 13 3.67 2.57 -11.64
N LEU A 14 3.97 1.87 -10.54
CA LEU A 14 3.09 0.83 -9.99
C LEU A 14 1.75 1.42 -9.56
N TRP A 15 1.76 2.60 -8.93
CA TRP A 15 0.53 3.28 -8.56
C TRP A 15 -0.30 3.68 -9.79
N ILE A 16 0.33 4.27 -10.80
CA ILE A 16 -0.35 4.64 -12.06
C ILE A 16 -0.96 3.40 -12.72
N LEU A 17 -0.21 2.29 -12.79
CA LEU A 17 -0.70 1.03 -13.35
C LEU A 17 -1.92 0.52 -12.56
N PHE A 18 -1.85 0.55 -11.22
CA PHE A 18 -2.98 0.19 -10.37
C PHE A 18 -4.22 1.03 -10.66
N VAL A 19 -4.07 2.35 -10.76
CA VAL A 19 -5.17 3.26 -11.08
C VAL A 19 -5.77 2.95 -12.46
N ILE A 20 -4.95 2.72 -13.48
CA ILE A 20 -5.41 2.34 -14.83
C ILE A 20 -6.24 1.07 -14.78
N VAL A 21 -5.79 0.04 -14.06
CA VAL A 21 -6.53 -1.23 -13.95
C VAL A 21 -7.86 -1.02 -13.22
N VAL A 22 -7.86 -0.29 -12.10
CA VAL A 22 -9.08 -0.05 -11.30
C VAL A 22 -10.10 0.77 -12.08
N TRP A 23 -9.69 1.91 -12.63
CA TRP A 23 -10.58 2.80 -13.38
C TRP A 23 -11.02 2.17 -14.70
N GLY A 24 -10.12 1.48 -15.42
CA GLY A 24 -10.46 0.75 -16.63
C GLY A 24 -11.49 -0.36 -16.36
N SER A 25 -11.32 -1.12 -15.29
CA SER A 25 -12.29 -2.15 -14.88
C SER A 25 -13.65 -1.54 -14.52
N TYR A 26 -13.65 -0.42 -13.81
CA TYR A 26 -14.88 0.29 -13.46
C TYR A 26 -15.64 0.78 -14.70
N LEU A 27 -14.96 1.44 -15.65
CA LEU A 27 -15.57 1.91 -16.90
C LEU A 27 -16.13 0.74 -17.72
N TYR A 28 -15.39 -0.37 -17.79
CA TYR A 28 -15.82 -1.57 -18.49
C TYR A 28 -17.09 -2.17 -17.90
N ILE A 29 -17.15 -2.33 -16.57
CA ILE A 29 -18.31 -2.91 -15.87
C ILE A 29 -19.53 -1.99 -15.96
N THR A 30 -19.33 -0.68 -15.78
CA THR A 30 -20.42 0.30 -15.74
C THR A 30 -20.82 0.83 -17.12
N LYS A 31 -20.09 0.45 -18.18
CA LYS A 31 -20.25 0.96 -19.55
C LYS A 31 -20.23 2.50 -19.64
N ARG A 32 -19.50 3.15 -18.74
CA ARG A 32 -19.35 4.61 -18.71
C ARG A 32 -18.21 5.05 -19.64
N PRO A 33 -18.32 6.21 -20.29
CA PRO A 33 -17.22 6.80 -21.05
C PRO A 33 -16.12 7.33 -20.11
N PHE A 34 -14.89 7.44 -20.60
CA PHE A 34 -13.76 7.99 -19.84
C PHE A 34 -14.00 9.42 -19.33
N SER A 35 -14.81 10.21 -20.06
CA SER A 35 -15.22 11.56 -19.66
C SER A 35 -15.87 11.61 -18.28
N TYR A 36 -16.39 10.49 -17.76
CA TYR A 36 -16.91 10.40 -16.40
C TYR A 36 -15.91 10.80 -15.30
N PHE A 37 -14.59 10.62 -15.54
CA PHE A 37 -13.55 11.02 -14.58
C PHE A 37 -13.00 12.43 -14.80
N ILE A 38 -13.40 13.06 -15.90
CA ILE A 38 -12.96 14.40 -16.27
C ILE A 38 -13.97 15.37 -15.66
N ASP A 39 -13.48 16.27 -14.82
CA ASP A 39 -14.31 17.34 -14.28
C ASP A 39 -14.77 18.27 -15.41
N GLU A 40 -16.08 18.32 -15.66
CA GLU A 40 -16.66 19.13 -16.74
C GLU A 40 -16.54 20.63 -16.44
N GLU A 41 -16.60 21.03 -15.17
CA GLU A 41 -16.57 22.44 -14.74
C GLU A 41 -15.24 23.12 -15.08
N THR A 42 -14.13 22.38 -15.00
CA THR A 42 -12.78 22.89 -15.33
C THR A 42 -12.19 22.30 -16.60
N GLY A 43 -12.99 21.61 -17.42
CA GLY A 43 -12.51 20.93 -18.63
C GLY A 43 -11.42 19.89 -18.34
N GLY A 44 -11.43 19.31 -17.13
CA GLY A 44 -10.50 18.27 -16.69
C GLY A 44 -9.25 18.75 -15.97
N PHE A 45 -9.06 20.06 -15.79
CA PHE A 45 -7.85 20.59 -15.16
C PHE A 45 -7.69 20.11 -13.71
N ILE A 46 -8.77 20.12 -12.92
CA ILE A 46 -8.74 19.65 -11.53
C ILE A 46 -8.43 18.15 -11.47
N SER A 47 -9.11 17.33 -12.28
CA SER A 47 -8.88 15.87 -12.34
C SER A 47 -7.42 15.55 -12.70
N ALA A 48 -6.86 16.23 -13.69
CA ALA A 48 -5.47 16.04 -14.11
C ALA A 48 -4.47 16.46 -13.01
N THR A 49 -4.70 17.62 -12.39
CA THR A 49 -3.84 18.14 -11.32
C THR A 49 -3.88 17.22 -10.09
N PHE A 50 -5.06 16.71 -9.73
CA PHE A 50 -5.20 15.75 -8.65
C PHE A 50 -4.46 14.45 -8.96
N PHE A 51 -4.62 13.90 -10.17
CA PHE A 51 -3.92 12.68 -10.59
C PHE A 51 -2.40 12.84 -10.55
N LEU A 52 -1.86 13.95 -11.08
CA LEU A 52 -0.43 14.25 -11.07
C LEU A 52 0.10 14.45 -9.64
N SER A 53 -0.61 15.23 -8.83
CA SER A 53 -0.24 15.47 -7.43
C SER A 53 -0.19 14.16 -6.66
N TRP A 54 -1.18 13.30 -6.87
CA TRP A 54 -1.24 11.98 -6.24
C TRP A 54 -0.11 11.05 -6.71
N ALA A 55 0.22 11.06 -8.01
CA ALA A 55 1.37 10.33 -8.54
C ALA A 55 2.69 10.79 -7.92
N LEU A 56 2.87 12.10 -7.73
CA LEU A 56 4.05 12.68 -7.07
C LEU A 56 4.14 12.29 -5.59
N ILE A 57 3.01 12.20 -4.89
CA ILE A 57 2.98 11.68 -3.51
C ILE A 57 3.51 10.25 -3.48
N TRP A 58 3.06 9.37 -4.39
CA TRP A 58 3.55 8.00 -4.47
C TRP A 58 5.02 7.88 -4.88
N PHE A 59 5.51 8.81 -5.71
CA PHE A 59 6.94 8.96 -5.97
C PHE A 59 7.71 9.27 -4.67
N GLY A 60 7.24 10.27 -3.91
CA GLY A 60 7.83 10.68 -2.64
C GLY A 60 7.84 9.56 -1.61
N ILE A 61 6.74 8.82 -1.47
CA ILE A 61 6.62 7.64 -0.62
C ILE A 61 7.68 6.60 -1.00
N GLY A 62 7.77 6.24 -2.28
CA GLY A 62 8.74 5.23 -2.75
C GLY A 62 10.19 5.64 -2.49
N GLN A 63 10.50 6.92 -2.68
CA GLN A 63 11.83 7.47 -2.38
C GLN A 63 12.12 7.47 -0.88
N HIS A 64 11.16 7.90 -0.06
CA HIS A 64 11.28 7.98 1.40
C HIS A 64 11.50 6.60 2.03
N TYR A 65 10.63 5.63 1.73
CA TYR A 65 10.76 4.27 2.26
C TYR A 65 12.04 3.58 1.79
N SER A 66 12.52 3.89 0.58
CA SER A 66 13.81 3.37 0.14
C SER A 66 14.99 3.92 0.97
N LYS A 67 14.94 5.18 1.41
CA LYS A 67 15.97 5.76 2.29
C LYS A 67 15.85 5.21 3.71
N ASP A 68 14.63 5.16 4.24
CA ASP A 68 14.33 4.62 5.57
C ASP A 68 14.81 3.17 5.72
N TYR A 69 14.59 2.33 4.70
CA TYR A 69 15.08 0.97 4.67
C TYR A 69 16.60 0.89 4.83
N ASP A 70 17.35 1.69 4.07
CA ASP A 70 18.81 1.68 4.12
C ASP A 70 19.35 2.21 5.45
N ILE A 71 18.74 3.26 6.00
CA ILE A 71 19.12 3.80 7.32
C ILE A 71 18.90 2.75 8.41
N LYS A 72 17.71 2.14 8.46
CA LYS A 72 17.40 1.10 9.44
C LYS A 72 18.27 -0.14 9.27
N ARG A 73 18.60 -0.49 8.03
CA ARG A 73 19.54 -1.58 7.73
C ARG A 73 20.92 -1.29 8.29
N ASN A 74 21.48 -0.12 8.02
CA ASN A 74 22.81 0.26 8.50
C ASN A 74 22.87 0.28 10.04
N ILE A 75 21.83 0.80 10.70
CA ILE A 75 21.73 0.77 12.17
C ILE A 75 21.67 -0.68 12.68
N PHE A 76 20.94 -1.56 11.99
CA PHE A 76 20.84 -2.97 12.37
C PHE A 76 22.17 -3.71 12.17
N GLU A 77 22.90 -3.42 11.09
CA GLU A 77 24.25 -3.94 10.84
C GLU A 77 25.25 -3.46 11.92
N GLN A 78 25.23 -2.18 12.28
CA GLN A 78 26.09 -1.63 13.34
C GLN A 78 25.81 -2.23 14.72
N LYS A 79 24.57 -2.58 15.03
CA LYS A 79 24.20 -3.20 16.32
C LYS A 79 24.59 -4.67 16.43
N ASN A 80 24.80 -5.35 15.30
CA ASN A 80 25.05 -6.78 15.23
C ASN A 80 26.39 -7.07 14.53
N GLN A 81 27.42 -6.30 14.89
CA GLN A 81 28.77 -6.48 14.36
C GLN A 81 29.29 -7.90 14.68
N GLY A 82 29.84 -8.58 13.67
CA GLY A 82 30.40 -9.93 13.79
C GLY A 82 29.51 -11.07 13.29
N ILE A 83 28.26 -10.81 12.92
CA ILE A 83 27.37 -11.80 12.28
C ILE A 83 27.57 -11.76 10.75
N ASP A 84 27.48 -12.93 10.09
CA ASP A 84 27.51 -13.02 8.63
C ASP A 84 26.50 -12.07 7.96
N THR A 85 26.99 -11.26 7.03
CA THR A 85 26.21 -10.20 6.37
C THR A 85 25.01 -10.74 5.58
N LYS A 86 25.10 -11.97 5.03
CA LYS A 86 24.01 -12.59 4.28
C LYS A 86 22.90 -13.04 5.21
N TYR A 87 23.25 -13.68 6.33
CA TYR A 87 22.29 -14.04 7.38
C TYR A 87 21.62 -12.82 8.02
N LEU A 88 22.41 -11.79 8.33
CA LEU A 88 21.94 -10.53 8.91
C LEU A 88 20.95 -9.82 7.99
N ASN A 89 21.23 -9.74 6.69
CA ASN A 89 20.32 -9.17 5.70
C ASN A 89 18.98 -9.92 5.62
N LEU A 90 19.01 -11.25 5.67
CA LEU A 90 17.81 -12.07 5.67
C LEU A 90 16.96 -11.79 6.92
N MET A 91 17.59 -11.74 8.09
CA MET A 91 16.95 -11.47 9.36
C MET A 91 16.33 -10.07 9.39
N PHE A 92 17.11 -9.04 9.01
CA PHE A 92 16.63 -7.67 8.90
C PHE A 92 15.40 -7.56 8.01
N ARG A 93 15.46 -8.17 6.82
CA ARG A 93 14.35 -8.13 5.86
C ARG A 93 13.08 -8.74 6.45
N LYS A 94 13.19 -9.87 7.16
CA LYS A 94 12.05 -10.50 7.84
C LYS A 94 11.46 -9.57 8.90
N ILE A 95 12.30 -8.97 9.76
CA ILE A 95 11.87 -8.04 10.81
C ILE A 95 11.18 -6.81 10.23
N TYR A 96 11.81 -6.19 9.23
CA TYR A 96 11.31 -4.98 8.59
C TYR A 96 9.92 -5.22 7.99
N PHE A 97 9.76 -6.28 7.20
CA PHE A 97 8.46 -6.62 6.61
C PHE A 97 7.45 -7.13 7.63
N ALA A 98 7.88 -7.81 8.69
CA ALA A 98 6.98 -8.22 9.77
C ALA A 98 6.34 -6.99 10.43
N ASN A 99 7.15 -5.98 10.78
CA ASN A 99 6.64 -4.74 11.37
C ASN A 99 5.68 -4.01 10.41
N PHE A 100 6.00 -3.97 9.11
CA PHE A 100 5.11 -3.41 8.10
C PHE A 100 3.78 -4.20 8.00
N ALA A 101 3.84 -5.53 8.02
CA ALA A 101 2.67 -6.40 8.00
C ALA A 101 1.79 -6.22 9.26
N LYS A 102 2.39 -5.95 10.42
CA LYS A 102 1.64 -5.57 11.63
C LYS A 102 0.84 -4.29 11.41
N THR A 103 1.49 -3.25 10.89
CA THR A 103 0.83 -1.97 10.58
C THR A 103 -0.31 -2.15 9.58
N LEU A 104 -0.09 -2.91 8.50
CA LEU A 104 -1.12 -3.26 7.53
C LEU A 104 -2.28 -4.03 8.16
N SER A 105 -1.98 -5.02 9.00
CA SER A 105 -2.99 -5.80 9.71
C SER A 105 -3.90 -4.91 10.56
N SER A 106 -3.32 -4.00 11.35
CA SER A 106 -4.08 -3.02 12.12
C SER A 106 -4.90 -2.09 11.23
N LEU A 107 -4.34 -1.63 10.11
CA LEU A 107 -5.04 -0.75 9.17
C LEU A 107 -6.25 -1.42 8.55
N PHE A 108 -6.12 -2.67 8.09
CA PHE A 108 -7.24 -3.44 7.55
C PHE A 108 -8.30 -3.74 8.61
N PHE A 109 -7.88 -4.07 9.83
CA PHE A 109 -8.82 -4.30 10.94
C PHE A 109 -9.62 -3.04 11.28
N ILE A 110 -8.96 -1.90 11.40
CA ILE A 110 -9.60 -0.60 11.68
C ILE A 110 -10.49 -0.18 10.50
N SER A 111 -10.13 -0.51 9.28
CA SER A 111 -10.94 -0.18 8.09
C SER A 111 -12.32 -0.85 8.09
N VAL A 112 -12.51 -1.98 8.79
CA VAL A 112 -13.80 -2.68 8.87
C VAL A 112 -14.91 -1.82 9.51
N PRO A 113 -14.77 -1.29 10.74
CA PRO A 113 -15.80 -0.43 11.33
C PRO A 113 -16.01 0.87 10.54
N PHE A 114 -14.95 1.44 9.95
CA PHE A 114 -15.11 2.63 9.09
C PHE A 114 -15.89 2.33 7.81
N TYR A 115 -15.62 1.19 7.16
CA TYR A 115 -16.38 0.76 5.99
C TYR A 115 -17.86 0.57 6.32
N LEU A 116 -18.14 -0.12 7.44
CA LEU A 116 -19.50 -0.34 7.96
C LEU A 116 -20.22 0.99 8.18
N ALA A 117 -19.62 1.91 8.93
CA ALA A 117 -20.23 3.20 9.24
C ALA A 117 -20.48 4.07 8.00
N ALA A 118 -19.60 4.00 6.99
CA ALA A 118 -19.71 4.82 5.79
C ALA A 118 -20.69 4.25 4.74
N ASN A 119 -20.83 2.93 4.64
CA ASN A 119 -21.53 2.28 3.51
C ASN A 119 -22.76 1.48 3.91
N VAL A 120 -22.87 1.00 5.16
CA VAL A 120 -23.99 0.16 5.61
C VAL A 120 -24.95 1.01 6.45
N ARG A 121 -26.14 1.27 5.91
CA ARG A 121 -27.20 2.04 6.60
C ARG A 121 -28.24 1.15 7.28
N ASP A 122 -28.59 0.03 6.64
CA ASP A 122 -29.57 -0.93 7.14
C ASP A 122 -28.91 -2.32 7.28
N LEU A 123 -29.44 -3.36 6.61
CA LEU A 123 -28.80 -4.67 6.58
C LEU A 123 -27.62 -4.72 5.60
N PRO A 124 -26.53 -5.41 5.97
CA PRO A 124 -25.39 -5.58 5.08
C PRO A 124 -25.78 -6.39 3.84
N SER A 125 -25.47 -5.86 2.67
CA SER A 125 -25.64 -6.58 1.40
C SER A 125 -24.57 -7.64 1.21
N LEU A 126 -24.75 -8.55 0.24
CA LEU A 126 -23.73 -9.55 -0.12
C LEU A 126 -22.39 -8.87 -0.48
N LYS A 127 -22.43 -7.73 -1.16
CA LYS A 127 -21.25 -6.93 -1.51
C LYS A 127 -20.49 -6.46 -0.27
N ASP A 128 -21.22 -6.01 0.75
CA ASP A 128 -20.61 -5.52 2.00
C ASP A 128 -19.95 -6.68 2.76
N CYS A 129 -20.63 -7.83 2.84
CA CYS A 129 -20.06 -9.04 3.44
C CYS A 129 -18.77 -9.49 2.73
N ILE A 130 -18.72 -9.42 1.40
CA ILE A 130 -17.51 -9.76 0.63
C ILE A 130 -16.36 -8.80 0.97
N ILE A 131 -16.62 -7.49 0.99
CA ILE A 131 -15.59 -6.48 1.27
C ILE A 131 -15.08 -6.61 2.71
N ILE A 132 -15.97 -6.76 3.68
CA ILE A 132 -15.62 -6.96 5.08
C ILE A 132 -14.83 -8.26 5.26
N GLY A 133 -15.29 -9.35 4.64
CA GLY A 133 -14.59 -10.64 4.65
C GLY A 133 -13.17 -10.52 4.08
N LEU A 134 -12.99 -9.81 2.96
CA LEU A 134 -11.69 -9.59 2.35
C LEU A 134 -10.77 -8.77 3.27
N LEU A 135 -11.27 -7.68 3.88
CA LEU A 135 -10.51 -6.87 4.83
C LEU A 135 -10.07 -7.68 6.05
N MET A 136 -10.96 -8.51 6.61
CA MET A 136 -10.63 -9.40 7.73
C MET A 136 -9.59 -10.45 7.32
N LEU A 137 -9.73 -11.09 6.16
CA LEU A 137 -8.74 -12.05 5.65
C LEU A 137 -7.37 -11.41 5.46
N LEU A 138 -7.32 -10.22 4.87
CA LEU A 138 -6.07 -9.46 4.71
C LEU A 138 -5.46 -9.07 6.06
N SER A 139 -6.29 -8.71 7.04
CA SER A 139 -5.83 -8.40 8.39
C SER A 139 -5.22 -9.62 9.08
N ILE A 140 -5.90 -10.77 9.04
CA ILE A 140 -5.45 -12.02 9.66
C ILE A 140 -4.17 -12.52 9.00
N THR A 141 -4.14 -12.61 7.67
CA THR A 141 -2.96 -13.09 6.94
C THR A 141 -1.73 -12.22 7.19
N SER A 142 -1.90 -10.89 7.24
CA SER A 142 -0.84 -9.96 7.59
C SER A 142 -0.36 -10.13 9.04
N TYR A 143 -1.28 -10.34 9.99
CA TYR A 143 -0.94 -10.61 11.39
C TYR A 143 -0.18 -11.92 11.57
N LEU A 144 -0.62 -13.00 10.90
CA LEU A 144 0.04 -14.30 10.93
C LEU A 144 1.46 -14.20 10.37
N TYR A 145 1.65 -13.44 9.28
CA TYR A 145 2.98 -13.17 8.75
C TYR A 145 3.86 -12.42 9.77
N TYR A 146 3.32 -11.40 10.43
CA TYR A 146 4.04 -10.69 11.51
C TYR A 146 4.47 -11.64 12.63
N LYS A 147 3.52 -12.41 13.18
CA LYS A 147 3.76 -13.35 14.29
C LYS A 147 4.84 -14.36 13.95
N LYS A 148 4.71 -15.03 12.79
CA LYS A 148 5.65 -16.06 12.31
C LYS A 148 7.09 -15.54 12.14
N ASN A 149 7.26 -14.29 11.73
CA ASN A 149 8.59 -13.73 11.48
C ASN A 149 9.20 -13.03 12.71
N LYS A 150 8.41 -12.77 13.75
CA LYS A 150 8.89 -12.23 15.03
C LYS A 150 9.28 -13.33 16.02
N GLU A 151 8.60 -14.47 16.01
CA GLU A 151 8.88 -15.62 16.90
C GLU A 151 10.11 -16.44 16.49
N LYS A 152 10.66 -16.22 15.29
CA LYS A 152 11.83 -16.95 14.75
C LYS A 152 13.17 -16.24 14.97
N ILE A 153 13.20 -15.29 15.89
CA ILE A 153 14.36 -14.49 16.28
C ILE A 153 14.58 -14.71 17.77
#